data_AF-A0A971RJR4-F1
#
_entry.id   AF-A0A971RJR4-F1
#
_cell.length_a   1.000
_cell.length_b   1.000
_cell.length_c   1.000
_cell.angle_alpha   90.00
_cell.angle_beta   90.00
_cell.angle_gamma   90.00
#
_symmetry.space_group_name_H-M   'P 1'
#
loop_
_entity.id
_entity.type
_entity.pdbx_description
1 polymer ?
#
loop_
_entity_poly.entity_id
_entity_poly.type
_entity_poly.pdbx_seq_one_letter_code
_entity_poly.pdbx_strand_id
1 'polypeptide(L)'
;FMGAFTRDQALFGGLISFQFLAILAISGIVITATYVLRVVMKTFFGPRKAEWDHLKDAHGVEMVPIVVLVATLLFFGLLPSLQVDIINSGVAPLVAKIEAAKAIGGIF
;
A
#
# COMPACT_ATOMS: atom_id res chain seq x y z
N PHE A 1 -11.71 9.94 -9.33
CA PHE A 1 -11.49 8.75 -8.47
C PHE A 1 -12.81 8.13 -7.98
N MET A 2 -13.66 8.79 -7.19
CA MET A 2 -14.92 8.17 -6.71
C MET A 2 -15.96 7.88 -7.82
N GLY A 3 -16.01 8.70 -8.88
CA GLY A 3 -16.94 8.49 -10.00
C GLY A 3 -16.70 7.23 -10.85
N ALA A 4 -15.61 6.49 -10.63
CA ALA A 4 -15.37 5.20 -11.27
C ALA A 4 -16.13 4.04 -10.57
N PHE A 5 -16.56 4.23 -9.32
CA PHE A 5 -17.18 3.20 -8.47
C PHE A 5 -18.68 3.45 -8.22
N THR A 6 -19.28 4.38 -8.96
CA THR A 6 -20.70 4.76 -8.84
C THR A 6 -21.64 3.90 -9.67
N ARG A 7 -21.12 3.12 -10.63
CA ARG A 7 -21.93 2.12 -11.34
C ARG A 7 -22.17 0.95 -10.41
N ASP A 8 -23.43 0.52 -10.37
CA ASP A 8 -24.16 -0.56 -9.69
C ASP A 8 -23.43 -1.91 -9.59
N GLN A 9 -22.18 -1.88 -9.18
CA GLN A 9 -21.37 -3.01 -8.82
C GLN A 9 -21.52 -3.15 -7.29
N ALA A 10 -22.26 -4.18 -6.89
CA ALA A 10 -22.44 -4.54 -5.51
C ALA A 10 -21.86 -5.92 -5.26
N LEU A 11 -21.11 -6.05 -4.18
CA LEU A 11 -20.66 -7.34 -3.69
C LEU A 11 -21.81 -8.02 -2.93
N PHE A 12 -21.82 -9.35 -2.93
CA PHE A 12 -22.81 -10.17 -2.20
C PHE A 12 -24.27 -9.82 -2.54
N GLY A 13 -24.60 -9.71 -3.84
CA GLY A 13 -25.99 -9.57 -4.28
C GLY A 13 -26.68 -8.25 -3.87
N GLY A 14 -25.93 -7.17 -3.65
CA GLY A 14 -26.50 -5.86 -3.32
C GLY A 14 -26.19 -5.34 -1.92
N LEU A 15 -25.62 -6.17 -1.04
CA LEU A 15 -25.42 -5.84 0.38
C LEU A 15 -24.34 -4.76 0.61
N ILE A 16 -23.27 -4.73 -0.20
CA ILE A 16 -22.18 -3.76 -0.02
C ILE A 16 -21.80 -3.15 -1.38
N SER A 17 -21.87 -1.82 -1.47
CA SER A 17 -21.44 -1.05 -2.65
C SER A 17 -19.92 -0.89 -2.66
N PHE A 18 -19.28 -1.09 -3.82
CA PHE A 18 -17.84 -0.83 -3.99
C PHE A 18 -17.45 0.62 -3.66
N GLN A 19 -18.36 1.59 -3.79
CA GLN A 19 -18.10 2.97 -3.38
C GLN A 19 -17.84 3.06 -1.88
N PHE A 20 -18.58 2.32 -1.05
CA PHE A 20 -18.35 2.29 0.40
C PHE A 20 -17.00 1.68 0.75
N LEU A 21 -16.63 0.56 0.10
CA LEU A 21 -15.30 -0.05 0.27
C LEU A 21 -14.18 0.88 -0.18
N ALA A 22 -14.35 1.61 -1.28
CA ALA A 22 -13.35 2.57 -1.77
C ALA A 22 -13.14 3.72 -0.79
N ILE A 23 -14.23 4.26 -0.19
CA ILE A 23 -14.14 5.27 0.87
C ILE A 23 -13.38 4.71 2.07
N LEU A 24 -13.72 3.50 2.51
CA LEU A 24 -13.03 2.85 3.63
C LEU A 24 -11.53 2.65 3.33
N ALA A 25 -11.19 2.18 2.15
CA ALA A 25 -9.80 1.98 1.72
C ALA A 25 -9.01 3.30 1.70
N ILE A 26 -9.58 4.37 1.13
CA ILE A 26 -8.95 5.69 1.09
C ILE A 26 -8.81 6.27 2.50
N SER A 27 -9.79 6.08 3.38
CA SER A 27 -9.70 6.55 4.76
C SER A 27 -8.53 5.93 5.51
N GLY A 28 -8.19 4.67 5.23
CA GLY A 28 -7.00 4.00 5.75
C GLY A 28 -5.71 4.75 5.39
N ILE A 29 -5.59 5.22 4.13
CA ILE A 29 -4.43 6.00 3.68
C ILE A 29 -4.29 7.29 4.50
N VAL A 30 -5.39 8.00 4.76
CA VAL A 30 -5.40 9.25 5.54
C VAL A 30 -4.95 9.00 6.98
N ILE A 31 -5.42 7.92 7.60
CA ILE A 31 -5.04 7.55 8.96
C ILE A 31 -3.54 7.23 9.02
N THR A 32 -3.04 6.40 8.09
CA THR A 32 -1.61 6.05 8.02
C THR A 32 -0.75 7.28 7.79
N ALA A 33 -1.12 8.16 6.86
CA ALA A 33 -0.40 9.40 6.60
C ALA A 33 -0.35 10.30 7.85
N THR A 34 -1.48 10.47 8.54
CA THR A 34 -1.55 11.26 9.77
C THR A 34 -0.64 10.68 10.87
N TYR A 35 -0.60 9.36 11.02
CA TYR A 35 0.28 8.71 11.99
C TYR A 35 1.76 8.91 11.66
N VAL A 36 2.16 8.70 10.40
CA VAL A 36 3.54 8.90 9.95
C VAL A 36 3.96 10.36 10.15
N LEU A 37 3.13 11.32 9.73
CA LEU A 37 3.39 12.75 9.94
C LEU A 37 3.52 13.10 11.42
N ARG A 38 2.68 12.52 12.29
CA ARG A 38 2.76 12.72 13.75
C ARG A 38 4.09 12.21 14.32
N VAL A 39 4.59 11.08 13.84
CA VAL A 39 5.90 10.55 14.25
C VAL A 39 7.02 11.46 13.76
N VAL A 40 7.03 11.85 12.48
CA VAL A 40 8.04 12.75 11.90
C VAL A 40 8.08 14.08 12.65
N MET A 41 6.92 14.69 12.93
CA MET A 41 6.84 15.92 13.72
C MET A 41 7.44 15.77 15.12
N LYS A 42 7.19 14.65 15.80
CA LYS A 42 7.72 14.43 17.16
C LYS A 42 9.21 14.11 17.17
N THR A 43 9.70 13.40 16.16
CA THR A 43 11.09 12.94 16.12
C THR A 43 12.04 14.03 15.62
N PHE A 44 11.66 14.77 14.57
CA PHE A 44 12.55 15.74 13.92
C PHE A 44 12.23 17.20 14.25
N PHE A 45 10.97 17.52 14.53
CA PHE A 45 10.52 18.91 14.72
C PHE A 45 10.03 19.20 16.16
N GLY A 46 10.13 18.23 17.06
CA GLY A 46 9.74 18.35 18.46
C GLY A 46 10.85 18.99 19.32
N PRO A 47 10.54 19.33 20.58
CA PRO A 47 11.57 19.79 21.52
C PRO A 47 12.60 18.68 21.76
N ARG A 48 13.87 19.08 21.82
CA ARG A 48 14.99 18.15 22.10
C ARG A 48 14.78 17.45 23.45
N LYS A 49 15.01 16.14 23.47
CA LYS A 49 14.90 15.32 24.69
C LYS A 49 16.27 14.96 25.23
N ALA A 50 16.61 15.51 26.40
CA ALA A 50 17.92 15.29 27.03
C ALA A 50 18.22 13.81 27.34
N GLU A 51 17.18 13.01 27.58
CA GLU A 51 17.29 11.55 27.76
C GLU A 51 17.97 10.82 26.60
N TRP A 52 17.96 11.39 25.38
CA TRP A 52 18.51 10.74 24.17
C TRP A 52 19.87 11.32 23.72
N ASP A 53 20.41 12.29 24.44
CA ASP A 53 21.64 13.00 24.04
C ASP A 53 22.91 12.13 24.02
N HIS A 54 22.86 10.96 24.66
CA HIS A 54 23.95 9.99 24.68
C HIS A 54 23.99 9.09 23.43
N LEU A 55 22.93 9.09 22.61
CA LEU A 55 22.86 8.32 21.38
C LEU A 55 23.75 8.95 20.31
N LYS A 56 24.46 8.12 19.57
CA LYS A 56 25.25 8.54 18.41
C LYS A 56 24.51 8.16 17.13
N ASP A 57 24.74 8.94 16.09
CA ASP A 57 24.18 8.65 14.76
C ASP A 57 24.74 7.32 14.21
N ALA A 58 23.92 6.65 13.40
CA ALA A 58 24.29 5.39 12.76
C ALA A 58 25.53 5.58 11.89
N HIS A 59 26.51 4.70 12.06
CA HIS A 59 27.78 4.78 11.32
C HIS A 59 28.29 3.39 10.94
N GLY A 60 29.11 3.35 9.88
CA GLY A 60 29.72 2.11 9.39
C GLY A 60 28.68 1.05 9.01
N VAL A 61 28.71 -0.10 9.70
CA VAL A 61 27.86 -1.25 9.39
C VAL A 61 26.39 -1.01 9.76
N GLU A 62 26.10 -0.12 10.71
CA GLU A 62 24.72 0.22 11.12
C GLU A 62 23.94 0.93 9.99
N MET A 63 24.63 1.51 9.01
CA MET A 63 24.03 2.13 7.83
C MET A 63 23.54 1.12 6.80
N VAL A 64 24.04 -0.11 6.81
CA VAL A 64 23.68 -1.15 5.84
C VAL A 64 22.16 -1.35 5.73
N PRO A 65 21.41 -1.59 6.82
CA PRO A 65 19.96 -1.76 6.73
C PRO A 65 19.25 -0.52 6.18
N ILE A 66 19.70 0.69 6.56
CA ILE A 66 19.11 1.95 6.09
C ILE A 66 19.28 2.07 4.59
N VAL A 67 20.50 1.87 4.10
CA VAL A 67 20.83 1.98 2.67
C VAL A 67 20.11 0.92 1.86
N VAL A 68 20.07 -0.33 2.32
CA VAL A 68 19.36 -1.42 1.62
C VAL A 68 17.87 -1.12 1.51
N LEU A 69 17.23 -0.67 2.58
CA LEU A 69 15.80 -0.34 2.58
C LEU A 69 15.51 0.85 1.66
N VAL A 70 16.28 1.94 1.77
CA VAL A 70 16.09 3.13 0.92
C VAL A 70 16.34 2.78 -0.54
N ALA A 71 17.41 2.05 -0.86
CA ALA A 71 17.72 1.62 -2.21
C ALA A 71 16.60 0.75 -2.80
N THR A 72 16.06 -0.18 -2.01
CA THR A 72 14.94 -1.04 -2.44
C THR A 72 13.68 -0.23 -2.72
N LEU A 73 13.33 0.71 -1.83
CA LEU A 73 12.18 1.60 -1.99
C LEU A 73 12.32 2.48 -3.24
N LEU A 74 13.50 3.05 -3.48
CA LEU A 74 13.76 3.84 -4.67
C LEU A 74 13.77 2.99 -5.94
N PHE A 75 14.38 1.80 -5.90
CA PHE A 75 14.47 0.91 -7.05
C PHE A 75 13.08 0.47 -7.55
N PHE A 76 12.25 -0.08 -6.67
CA PHE A 76 10.89 -0.49 -7.05
C PHE A 76 9.93 0.69 -7.21
N GLY A 77 10.18 1.81 -6.53
CA GLY A 77 9.40 3.03 -6.70
C GLY A 77 9.60 3.70 -8.07
N LEU A 78 10.83 3.67 -8.59
CA LEU A 78 11.16 4.23 -9.91
C LEU A 78 10.90 3.24 -11.05
N LEU A 79 11.09 1.93 -10.83
CA LEU A 79 10.89 0.86 -11.82
C LEU A 79 9.81 -0.12 -11.37
N PRO A 80 8.53 0.29 -11.29
CA PRO A 80 7.45 -0.55 -10.78
C PRO A 80 7.15 -1.75 -11.69
N SER A 81 7.44 -1.66 -12.99
CA SER A 81 7.18 -2.74 -13.96
C SER A 81 7.87 -4.04 -13.56
N LEU A 82 9.09 -3.97 -13.01
CA LEU A 82 9.84 -5.14 -12.58
C LEU A 82 9.06 -5.99 -11.56
N GLN A 83 8.32 -5.35 -10.66
CA GLN A 83 7.48 -6.05 -9.69
C GLN A 83 6.11 -6.39 -10.25
N VAL A 84 5.49 -5.45 -10.97
CA VAL A 84 4.13 -5.59 -11.52
C VAL A 84 4.05 -6.70 -12.57
N ASP A 85 5.07 -6.85 -13.42
CA ASP A 85 5.09 -7.87 -14.47
C ASP A 85 5.16 -9.28 -13.89
N ILE A 86 5.92 -9.46 -12.80
CA ILE A 86 5.97 -10.72 -12.04
C ILE A 86 4.60 -11.04 -11.47
N ILE A 87 3.94 -10.06 -10.84
CA ILE A 87 2.58 -10.22 -10.30
C ILE A 87 1.60 -10.59 -11.42
N ASN A 88 1.65 -9.89 -12.55
CA ASN A 88 0.77 -10.13 -13.69
C ASN A 88 0.93 -11.54 -14.26
N SER A 89 2.17 -12.04 -14.37
CA SER A 89 2.42 -13.41 -14.83
C SER A 89 1.79 -14.48 -13.93
N GLY A 90 1.70 -14.22 -12.63
CA GLY A 90 1.05 -15.10 -11.66
C GLY A 90 -0.47 -14.97 -11.64
N VAL A 91 -0.99 -13.74 -11.80
CA VAL A 91 -2.43 -13.43 -11.67
C VAL A 91 -3.20 -13.67 -12.96
N ALA A 92 -2.62 -13.39 -14.13
CA ALA A 92 -3.28 -13.57 -15.43
C ALA A 92 -3.92 -14.95 -15.62
N PRO A 93 -3.27 -16.09 -15.33
CA PRO A 93 -3.91 -17.41 -15.47
C PRO A 93 -5.05 -17.64 -14.46
N LEU A 94 -5.01 -17.01 -13.29
CA LEU A 94 -6.10 -17.12 -12.31
C LEU A 94 -7.34 -16.37 -12.79
N VAL A 95 -7.17 -15.16 -13.31
CA VAL A 95 -8.26 -14.36 -13.88
C VAL A 95 -8.91 -15.09 -15.06
N ALA A 96 -8.10 -15.64 -15.98
CA ALA A 96 -8.61 -16.40 -17.12
C ALA A 96 -9.48 -17.60 -16.69
N LYS A 97 -9.09 -18.30 -15.61
CA LYS A 97 -9.90 -19.41 -15.06
C LYS A 97 -11.22 -18.94 -14.45
N ILE A 98 -11.22 -17.81 -13.74
CA ILE A 98 -12.43 -17.21 -13.16
C ILE A 98 -13.40 -16.79 -14.26
N GLU A 99 -12.90 -16.14 -15.32
CA GLU A 99 -13.71 -15.73 -16.46
C GLU A 99 -14.32 -16.92 -17.21
N ALA A 100 -13.53 -17.98 -17.43
CA ALA A 100 -14.01 -19.21 -18.04
C ALA A 100 -15.10 -19.89 -17.19
N ALA A 101 -14.97 -19.91 -15.86
CA ALA A 101 -15.98 -20.47 -14.96
C ALA A 101 -17.30 -19.67 -14.97
N LYS A 102 -17.22 -18.34 -15.07
CA LYS A 102 -18.38 -17.46 -15.19
C LYS A 102 -19.16 -17.68 -16.48
N ALA A 103 -18.47 -17.93 -17.60
CA ALA A 103 -19.09 -18.19 -18.89
C ALA A 103 -19.95 -19.47 -18.94
N ILE A 104 -19.69 -20.42 -18.03
CA ILE A 104 -20.38 -21.72 -17.96
C ILE A 104 -21.59 -21.68 -16.98
N GLY A 105 -21.95 -20.49 -16.48
CA GLY A 105 -23.08 -20.32 -15.55
C GLY A 105 -22.70 -20.53 -14.08
N GLY A 106 -21.42 -20.38 -13.74
CA GLY A 106 -20.94 -20.34 -12.35
C GLY A 106 -21.57 -19.17 -11.57
N ILE A 107 -21.77 -19.37 -10.27
CA ILE A 107 -22.44 -18.44 -9.34
C ILE A 107 -21.57 -17.21 -8.96
N PHE A 108 -20.54 -16.89 -9.75
CA PHE A 108 -19.55 -15.84 -9.50
C PHE A 108 -19.29 -15.01 -10.77
#